data_AF-A0A958J7E2-F1
#
_entry.id   AF-A0A958J7E2-F1
#
_cell.length_a   1.000
_cell.length_b   1.000
_cell.length_c   1.000
_cell.angle_alpha   90.00
_cell.angle_beta   90.00
_cell.angle_gamma   90.00
#
_symmetry.space_group_name_H-M   'P 1'
#
loop_
_entity.id
_entity.type
_entity.pdbx_description
1 polymer ?
#
loop_
_entity_poly.entity_id
_entity_poly.type
_entity_poly.pdbx_seq_one_letter_code
_entity_poly.pdbx_strand_id
1 'polypeptide(L)' 'LVTGANSGIGYETARVLANKNATVIIAVRNREKGEKAAAKIRSEYAAADISVMLLDLANLA' A
#
# COMPACT_ATOMS: atom_id res chain seq x y z
N LEU A 1 -2.74 -4.43 -6.75
CA LEU A 1 -3.58 -4.04 -5.59
C LEU A 1 -3.26 -4.96 -4.41
N VAL A 2 -2.97 -4.42 -3.23
CA VAL A 2 -2.73 -5.19 -2.00
C VAL A 2 -3.64 -4.66 -0.89
N THR A 3 -4.50 -5.51 -0.35
CA THR A 3 -5.47 -5.17 0.70
C THR A 3 -4.85 -5.32 2.08
N GLY A 4 -5.20 -4.45 3.03
CA GLY A 4 -4.61 -4.49 4.38
C GLY A 4 -3.12 -4.13 4.41
N ALA A 5 -2.60 -3.49 3.36
CA ALA A 5 -1.18 -3.25 3.16
C ALA A 5 -0.59 -2.06 3.97
N ASN A 6 -1.27 -1.63 5.03
CA ASN A 6 -0.71 -0.63 5.96
C ASN A 6 0.23 -1.25 7.01
N SER A 7 0.26 -2.59 7.14
CA SER A 7 1.06 -3.29 8.14
C SER A 7 1.25 -4.77 7.79
N GLY A 8 2.12 -5.45 8.55
CA GLY A 8 2.31 -6.90 8.47
C GLY A 8 2.70 -7.41 7.08
N ILE A 9 2.16 -8.58 6.71
CA ILE A 9 2.47 -9.26 5.44
C ILE A 9 2.05 -8.42 4.23
N GLY A 10 0.91 -7.72 4.32
CA GLY A 10 0.44 -6.86 3.23
C GLY A 10 1.40 -5.70 2.95
N TYR A 11 1.97 -5.10 3.99
CA TYR A 11 3.00 -4.07 3.84
C TYR A 11 4.27 -4.62 3.18
N GLU A 12 4.82 -5.73 3.66
CA GLU A 12 6.02 -6.33 3.07
C GLU A 12 5.79 -6.78 1.63
N THR A 13 4.59 -7.28 1.32
CA THR A 13 4.19 -7.64 -0.05
C THR A 13 4.18 -6.40 -0.95
N ALA A 14 3.54 -5.31 -0.52
CA ALA A 14 3.52 -4.04 -1.25
C ALA A 14 4.94 -3.48 -1.46
N ARG A 15 5.79 -3.58 -0.44
CA ARG A 15 7.19 -3.13 -0.47
C ARG A 15 8.03 -3.92 -1.48
N VAL A 16 7.96 -5.25 -1.46
CA VAL A 16 8.69 -6.11 -2.41
C VAL A 16 8.20 -5.90 -3.84
N LEU A 17 6.89 -5.74 -4.06
CA LEU A 17 6.34 -5.43 -5.39
C LEU A 17 6.81 -4.07 -5.89
N ALA A 18 6.82 -3.04 -5.05
CA ALA A 18 7.32 -1.72 -5.39
C ALA A 18 8.82 -1.75 -5.75
N ASN A 19 9.64 -2.52 -5.01
CA ASN A 19 11.06 -2.77 -5.34
C ASN A 19 11.25 -3.45 -6.71
N LYS A 20 10.24 -4.17 -7.19
CA LYS A 20 10.23 -4.80 -8.51
C LYS A 20 9.63 -3.90 -9.60
N ASN A 21 9.52 -2.59 -9.34
CA ASN A 21 8.96 -1.58 -10.23
C ASN A 21 7.50 -1.85 -10.63
N ALA A 22 6.75 -2.58 -9.82
CA ALA A 22 5.32 -2.75 -10.05
C ALA A 22 4.55 -1.50 -9.62
N THR A 23 3.46 -1.18 -10.32
CA THR A 23 2.45 -0.24 -9.82
C THR A 23 1.66 -0.87 -8.69
N VAL A 24 1.75 -0.28 -7.49
CA VAL A 24 1.14 -0.83 -6.28
C VAL A 24 0.05 0.10 -5.77
N ILE A 25 -1.13 -0.47 -5.51
CA ILE A 25 -2.21 0.23 -4.81
C ILE A 25 -2.32 -0.40 -3.42
N ILE A 26 -2.13 0.42 -2.37
CA ILE A 26 -2.40 0.06 -0.97
C ILE A 26 -3.88 0.30 -0.69
N ALA A 27 -4.65 -0.78 -0.55
CA ALA A 27 -6.07 -0.72 -0.20
C ALA A 27 -6.25 -0.86 1.33
N VAL A 28 -6.79 0.18 1.96
CA VAL A 28 -6.90 0.26 3.43
C VAL A 28 -8.21 0.92 3.88
N ARG A 29 -8.65 0.57 5.10
CA ARG A 29 -9.80 1.20 5.77
C ARG A 29 -9.48 2.58 6.36
N ASN A 30 -8.22 2.84 6.68
CA ASN A 30 -7.76 4.10 7.25
C ASN A 30 -6.72 4.72 6.30
N ARG A 31 -7.09 5.83 5.66
CA ARG A 31 -6.25 6.53 4.69
C ARG A 31 -4.91 6.98 5.29
N GLU A 32 -4.92 7.54 6.50
CA GLU A 32 -3.71 8.05 7.15
C GLU A 32 -2.66 6.94 7.36
N LYS A 33 -3.09 5.77 7.84
CA LYS A 33 -2.20 4.60 7.98
C LYS A 33 -1.69 4.11 6.61
N GLY A 34 -2.52 4.17 5.57
CA GLY A 34 -2.11 3.85 4.20
C GLY A 34 -1.05 4.81 3.67
N GLU A 35 -1.23 6.11 3.85
CA GLU A 35 -0.27 7.13 3.41
C GLU A 35 1.06 7.03 4.15
N LYS A 36 1.04 6.73 5.46
CA LYS A 36 2.26 6.45 6.23
C LYS A 36 3.03 5.25 5.66
N ALA A 37 2.34 4.17 5.32
CA ALA A 37 2.94 2.99 4.68
C ALA A 37 3.50 3.32 3.28
N ALA A 38 2.72 4.04 2.45
CA ALA A 38 3.14 4.45 1.11
C ALA A 38 4.36 5.38 1.15
N ALA A 39 4.39 6.35 2.08
CA ALA A 39 5.52 7.25 2.28
C ALA A 39 6.80 6.49 2.67
N LYS A 40 6.68 5.51 3.57
CA LYS A 40 7.81 4.66 3.94
C LYS A 40 8.36 3.89 2.75
N ILE A 41 7.51 3.27 1.93
CA ILE A 41 7.93 2.56 0.72
C ILE A 41 8.57 3.50 -0.30
N ARG A 42 8.01 4.70 -0.52
CA ARG A 42 8.61 5.73 -1.40
C ARG A 42 9.97 6.21 -0.92
N SER A 43 10.20 6.24 0.39
CA SER A 43 11.52 6.58 0.95
C SER A 43 12.57 5.49 0.76
N GLU A 44 12.15 4.22 0.68
CA GLU A 44 13.04 3.08 0.39
C GLU A 44 13.32 2.95 -1.12
N TYR A 45 12.33 3.28 -1.97
CA TYR A 45 12.39 3.12 -3.41
C TYR A 45 11.89 4.38 -4.12
N ALA A 46 12.82 5.24 -4.53
CA ALA A 46 12.49 6.53 -5.15
C ALA A 46 11.66 6.41 -6.45
N ALA A 47 11.77 5.28 -7.17
CA ALA A 47 11.02 5.00 -8.38
C ALA A 47 9.69 4.25 -8.14
N ALA A 48 9.29 4.02 -6.88
CA ALA A 48 8.07 3.29 -6.58
C ALA A 48 6.82 4.05 -7.02
N ASP A 49 6.08 3.45 -7.95
CA ASP A 49 4.72 3.87 -8.29
C ASP A 49 3.73 3.27 -7.29
N ILE A 50 3.44 4.03 -6.24
CA ILE A 50 2.54 3.60 -5.15
C ILE A 50 1.46 4.63 -4.86
N SER A 51 0.22 4.17 -4.76
CA SER A 51 -0.95 4.99 -4.42
C SER A 51 -1.81 4.34 -3.32
N VAL A 52 -2.62 5.15 -2.65
CA VAL A 52 -3.48 4.71 -1.55
C VAL A 52 -4.95 4.81 -1.96
N MET A 53 -5.67 3.70 -1.84
CA MET A 53 -7.10 3.60 -2.08
C MET A 53 -7.83 3.28 -0.78
N LEU A 54 -8.89 4.05 -0.49
CA LEU A 54 -9.77 3.70 0.62
C LEU A 54 -10.63 2.50 0.17
N LEU A 55 -10.57 1.41 0.92
CA LEU A 55 -11.36 0.21 0.67
C LEU A 55 -11.67 -0.46 1.99
N ASP A 56 -12.96 -0.68 2.25
CA ASP A 56 -13.42 -1.53 3.32
C ASP A 56 -14.09 -2.77 2.75
N LEU A 57 -13.40 -3.91 2.82
CA LEU A 57 -13.94 -5.18 2.34
C LEU A 57 -15.09 -5.72 3.21
N ALA A 58 -15.32 -5.15 4.39
CA ALA A 58 -16.48 -5.46 5.22
C ALA A 58 -17.75 -4.72 4.76
N ASN A 59 -17.63 -3.76 3.83
CA ASN A 59 -18.74 -2.98 3.29
C ASN A 59 -18.69 -2.97 1.75
N LEU A 60 -19.51 -3.82 1.13
CA LEU A 60 -19.60 -3.98 -0.33
C LEU A 60 -20.88 -3.37 -0.93
N ALA A 61 -21.61 -2.58 -0.14
CA ALA A 61 -22.90 -1.99 -0.52
C ALA A 61 -22.77 -0.83 -1.50
#